data_AF-E2SNY3-F1
#
_entry.id   AF-E2SNY3-F1
#
_cell.length_a   1.000
_cell.length_b   1.000
_cell.length_c   1.000
_cell.angle_alpha   90.00
_cell.angle_beta   90.00
_cell.angle_gamma   90.00
#
_symmetry.space_group_name_H-M   'P 1'
#
loop_
_entity.id
_entity.type
_entity.pdbx_description
1 polymer ?
#
loop_
_entity_poly.entity_id
_entity_poly.type
_entity_poly.pdbx_seq_one_letter_code
_entity_poly.pdbx_strand_id
1 'polypeptide(L)'
;MDGMAIVIAVGFIVCFLAYQIMKNHVLSRISKAMQNQNYDLVLDMSEKPLYKRFMGVYTCDLYVLRALLNKGDDAGFKQYLMDTLDKPYPLEKRKEILDIYFYHFIFREDKEWSFKLLEKIRETNDRQYITYNEEAYEVMIEKKTDLLESMIEGIENKKYGGLGLGIAVFMVGMQYKLLNDKENARTYFYNSLSCFHKKSFYYAEAKAYVDQLTEEMNVEALDY
;
A
#
# COMPACT_ATOMS: atom_id res chain seq x y z
N MET A 1 -25.21 -20.25 38.92
CA MET A 1 -25.37 -19.04 38.11
C MET A 1 -26.80 -18.58 38.28
N ASP A 2 -27.02 -17.47 38.96
CA ASP A 2 -28.37 -16.98 39.28
C ASP A 2 -29.11 -16.57 37.99
N GLY A 3 -30.42 -16.80 37.91
CA GLY A 3 -31.20 -16.57 36.68
C GLY A 3 -31.07 -15.14 36.11
N MET A 4 -30.84 -14.15 36.96
CA MET A 4 -30.57 -12.77 36.57
C MET A 4 -29.24 -12.61 35.82
N ALA A 5 -28.19 -13.34 36.23
CA ALA A 5 -26.89 -13.32 35.54
C ALA A 5 -26.99 -13.94 34.13
N ILE A 6 -27.84 -14.96 33.96
CA ILE A 6 -28.11 -15.57 32.65
C ILE A 6 -28.83 -14.58 31.73
N VAL A 7 -29.87 -13.89 32.22
CA VAL A 7 -30.61 -12.89 31.43
C VAL A 7 -29.70 -11.74 31.00
N ILE A 8 -28.83 -11.25 31.90
CA ILE A 8 -27.86 -10.20 31.58
C ILE A 8 -26.86 -10.69 30.53
N ALA A 9 -26.29 -11.89 30.70
CA ALA A 9 -25.34 -12.46 29.75
C ALA A 9 -25.96 -12.65 28.36
N VAL A 10 -27.19 -13.19 28.27
CA VAL A 10 -27.91 -13.33 27.00
C VAL A 10 -28.20 -11.98 26.37
N GLY A 11 -28.59 -10.97 27.16
CA GLY A 11 -28.79 -9.60 26.67
C GLY A 11 -27.52 -9.02 26.04
N PHE A 12 -26.36 -9.19 26.68
CA PHE A 12 -25.07 -8.75 26.11
C PHE A 12 -24.74 -9.46 24.80
N ILE A 13 -24.98 -10.77 24.72
CA ILE A 13 -24.73 -11.56 23.50
C ILE A 13 -25.62 -11.06 22.36
N VAL A 14 -26.92 -10.84 22.60
CA VAL A 14 -27.85 -10.34 21.57
C VAL A 14 -27.44 -8.95 21.09
N CYS A 15 -27.11 -8.04 21.99
CA CYS A 15 -26.61 -6.70 21.64
C CYS A 15 -25.31 -6.76 20.84
N PHE A 16 -24.38 -7.63 21.22
CA PHE A 16 -23.12 -7.84 20.50
C PHE A 16 -23.36 -8.38 19.08
N LEU A 17 -24.23 -9.38 18.92
CA LEU A 17 -24.58 -9.93 17.61
C LEU A 17 -25.25 -8.88 16.72
N ALA A 18 -26.19 -8.11 17.25
CA ALA A 18 -26.83 -7.02 16.52
C ALA A 18 -25.81 -5.96 16.07
N TYR A 19 -24.85 -5.61 16.94
CA TYR A 19 -23.75 -4.71 16.61
C TYR A 19 -22.89 -5.25 15.45
N GLN A 20 -22.51 -6.53 15.49
CA GLN A 20 -21.70 -7.15 14.43
C GLN A 20 -22.45 -7.24 13.10
N ILE A 21 -23.74 -7.56 13.12
CA ILE A 21 -24.59 -7.56 11.92
C ILE A 21 -24.63 -6.16 11.29
N MET A 22 -24.83 -5.12 12.11
CA MET A 22 -24.84 -3.75 11.62
C MET A 22 -23.49 -3.32 11.05
N LYS A 23 -22.39 -3.64 11.75
CA LYS A 23 -21.02 -3.41 11.26
C LYS A 23 -20.77 -4.07 9.91
N ASN A 24 -21.15 -5.34 9.76
CA ASN A 24 -20.99 -6.08 8.52
C ASN A 24 -21.86 -5.53 7.39
N HIS A 25 -23.07 -5.07 7.69
CA HIS A 25 -23.95 -4.45 6.71
C HIS A 25 -23.36 -3.14 6.17
N VAL A 26 -22.91 -2.26 7.07
CA VAL A 26 -22.26 -0.99 6.73
C VAL A 26 -21.01 -1.23 5.86
N LEU A 27 -20.13 -2.16 6.29
CA LEU A 27 -18.93 -2.52 5.54
C LEU A 27 -19.27 -3.11 4.16
N SER A 28 -20.21 -4.05 4.09
CA SER A 28 -20.61 -4.70 2.84
C SER A 28 -21.15 -3.68 1.83
N ARG A 29 -21.93 -2.70 2.30
CA ARG A 29 -22.53 -1.68 1.43
C ARG A 29 -21.47 -0.78 0.80
N ILE A 30 -20.51 -0.28 1.57
CA ILE A 30 -19.43 0.56 1.03
C ILE A 30 -18.46 -0.23 0.17
N SER A 31 -18.13 -1.47 0.54
CA SER A 31 -17.31 -2.34 -0.31
C SER A 31 -17.98 -2.63 -1.64
N LYS A 32 -19.30 -2.88 -1.67
CA LYS A 32 -20.06 -3.07 -2.92
C LYS A 32 -20.10 -1.80 -3.77
N ALA A 33 -20.29 -0.63 -3.16
CA ALA A 33 -20.23 0.64 -3.87
C ALA A 33 -18.85 0.85 -4.53
N MET A 34 -17.77 0.57 -3.80
CA MET A 34 -16.39 0.62 -4.33
C MET A 34 -16.18 -0.39 -5.47
N GLN A 35 -16.66 -1.63 -5.33
CA GLN A 35 -16.56 -2.67 -6.37
C GLN A 35 -17.33 -2.29 -7.64
N ASN A 36 -18.51 -1.70 -7.49
CA ASN A 36 -19.34 -1.22 -8.59
C ASN A 36 -18.89 0.15 -9.14
N GLN A 37 -17.71 0.64 -8.72
CA GLN A 37 -17.14 1.93 -9.14
C GLN A 37 -18.06 3.14 -8.86
N ASN A 38 -19.01 3.01 -7.93
CA ASN A 38 -19.86 4.12 -7.51
C ASN A 38 -19.14 4.96 -6.46
N TYR A 39 -18.12 5.69 -6.90
CA TYR A 39 -17.22 6.44 -6.03
C TYR A 39 -17.96 7.56 -5.28
N ASP A 40 -18.92 8.24 -5.90
CA ASP A 40 -19.71 9.28 -5.23
C ASP A 40 -20.49 8.73 -4.03
N LEU A 41 -21.06 7.53 -4.15
CA LEU A 41 -21.72 6.87 -3.03
C LEU A 41 -20.73 6.48 -1.93
N VAL A 42 -19.51 6.07 -2.28
CA VAL A 42 -18.45 5.81 -1.28
C VAL A 42 -18.13 7.07 -0.49
N LEU A 43 -17.95 8.20 -1.18
CA LEU A 43 -17.66 9.50 -0.55
C LEU A 43 -18.78 9.91 0.41
N ASP A 44 -20.04 9.92 -0.05
CA ASP A 44 -21.22 10.23 0.76
C ASP A 44 -21.35 9.32 1.99
N MET A 45 -21.11 8.01 1.83
CA MET A 45 -21.20 7.08 2.96
C MET A 45 -20.08 7.29 3.98
N SER A 46 -18.84 7.51 3.54
CA SER A 46 -17.69 7.72 4.41
C SER A 46 -17.81 8.97 5.29
N GLU A 47 -18.57 9.97 4.87
CA GLU A 47 -18.81 11.18 5.67
C GLU A 47 -19.79 10.97 6.83
N LYS A 48 -20.71 10.00 6.69
CA LYS A 48 -21.82 9.80 7.62
C LYS A 48 -21.34 9.34 9.01
N PRO A 49 -21.88 9.92 10.11
CA PRO A 49 -21.54 9.51 11.47
C PRO A 49 -21.74 8.00 11.72
N LEU A 50 -22.74 7.39 11.07
CA LEU A 50 -22.99 5.96 11.14
C LEU A 50 -21.78 5.14 10.67
N TYR A 51 -21.22 5.46 9.49
CA TYR A 51 -20.10 4.73 8.92
C TYR A 51 -18.84 4.96 9.77
N LYS A 52 -18.56 6.21 10.14
CA LYS A 52 -17.45 6.57 11.03
C LYS A 52 -17.52 5.83 12.38
N ARG A 53 -18.72 5.63 12.93
CA ARG A 53 -18.92 4.89 14.19
C ARG A 53 -18.66 3.39 14.04
N PHE A 54 -19.19 2.75 12.99
CA PHE A 54 -19.13 1.30 12.84
C PHE A 54 -17.82 0.79 12.20
N MET A 55 -17.23 1.57 11.30
CA MET A 55 -15.99 1.23 10.61
C MET A 55 -14.76 1.89 11.23
N GLY A 56 -14.93 3.01 11.91
CA GLY A 56 -13.84 3.87 12.37
C GLY A 56 -13.45 4.89 11.31
N VAL A 57 -13.04 6.08 11.77
CA VAL A 57 -12.68 7.22 10.91
C VAL A 57 -11.55 6.84 9.94
N TYR A 58 -10.51 6.16 10.44
CA TYR A 58 -9.38 5.71 9.62
C TYR A 58 -9.81 4.85 8.43
N THR A 59 -10.71 3.88 8.65
CA THR A 59 -11.17 3.01 7.56
C THR A 59 -12.00 3.79 6.56
N CYS A 60 -12.86 4.73 7.01
CA CYS A 60 -13.56 5.64 6.10
C CYS A 60 -12.59 6.47 5.25
N ASP A 61 -11.51 6.99 5.83
CA ASP A 61 -10.49 7.73 5.09
C ASP A 61 -9.79 6.89 4.03
N LEU A 62 -9.47 5.62 4.32
CA LEU A 62 -8.92 4.71 3.32
C LEU A 62 -9.87 4.50 2.14
N TYR A 63 -11.19 4.42 2.40
CA TYR A 63 -12.20 4.35 1.35
C TYR A 63 -12.29 5.64 0.54
N VAL A 64 -12.21 6.81 1.18
CA VAL A 64 -12.22 8.11 0.49
C VAL A 64 -11.00 8.24 -0.40
N LEU A 65 -9.79 8.01 0.12
CA LEU A 65 -8.56 8.09 -0.66
C LEU A 65 -8.60 7.16 -1.89
N ARG A 66 -9.04 5.92 -1.69
CA ARG A 66 -9.18 4.96 -2.79
C ARG A 66 -10.25 5.38 -3.80
N ALA A 67 -11.36 5.97 -3.35
CA ALA A 67 -12.44 6.42 -4.23
C ALA A 67 -12.02 7.64 -5.06
N LEU A 68 -11.38 8.63 -4.43
CA LEU A 68 -10.87 9.82 -5.13
C LEU A 68 -9.82 9.43 -6.18
N LEU A 69 -8.88 8.55 -5.80
CA LEU A 69 -7.86 8.06 -6.71
C LEU A 69 -8.48 7.34 -7.92
N ASN A 70 -9.40 6.40 -7.70
CA ASN A 70 -10.01 5.63 -8.78
C ASN A 70 -11.01 6.44 -9.63
N LYS A 71 -11.60 7.51 -9.06
CA LYS A 71 -12.45 8.45 -9.79
C LYS A 71 -11.64 9.33 -10.74
N GLY A 72 -10.32 9.43 -10.55
CA GLY A 72 -9.44 10.30 -11.34
C GLY A 72 -9.47 11.76 -10.90
N ASP A 73 -9.98 12.06 -9.70
CA ASP A 73 -9.92 13.40 -9.12
C ASP A 73 -8.55 13.62 -8.46
N ASP A 74 -7.53 13.88 -9.29
CA ASP A 74 -6.13 13.97 -8.86
C ASP A 74 -5.92 15.08 -7.81
N ALA A 75 -6.47 16.27 -8.05
CA ALA A 75 -6.34 17.40 -7.13
C ALA A 75 -7.03 17.13 -5.79
N GLY A 76 -8.27 16.63 -5.82
CA GLY A 76 -9.02 16.27 -4.61
C GLY A 76 -8.34 15.14 -3.83
N PHE A 77 -7.86 14.11 -4.52
CA PHE A 77 -7.10 13.01 -3.92
C PHE A 77 -5.84 13.51 -3.21
N LYS A 78 -5.02 14.30 -3.90
CA LYS A 78 -3.76 14.85 -3.39
C LYS A 78 -3.95 15.71 -2.15
N GLN A 79 -4.96 16.59 -2.15
CA GLN A 79 -5.31 17.37 -0.97
C GLN A 79 -5.76 16.47 0.19
N TYR A 80 -6.70 15.55 -0.07
CA TYR A 80 -7.22 14.66 0.98
C TYR A 80 -6.16 13.72 1.56
N LEU A 81 -5.18 13.31 0.75
CA LEU A 81 -4.03 12.51 1.21
C LEU A 81 -3.21 13.25 2.25
N MET A 82 -2.83 14.50 1.96
CA MET A 82 -2.07 15.32 2.92
C MET A 82 -2.88 15.58 4.19
N ASP A 83 -4.16 15.97 4.05
CA ASP A 83 -5.05 16.19 5.18
C ASP A 83 -5.19 14.94 6.05
N THR A 84 -5.20 13.74 5.43
CA THR A 84 -5.30 12.47 6.15
C THR A 84 -4.00 12.11 6.85
N LEU A 85 -2.84 12.40 6.26
CA LEU A 85 -1.54 12.18 6.89
C LEU A 85 -1.31 13.08 8.11
N ASP A 86 -1.91 14.27 8.10
CA ASP A 86 -1.84 15.23 9.22
C ASP A 86 -2.84 14.94 10.36
N LYS A 87 -3.76 13.97 10.18
CA LYS A 87 -4.65 13.52 11.26
C LYS A 87 -3.85 12.85 12.38
N PRO A 88 -4.34 12.88 13.64
CA PRO A 88 -3.66 12.31 14.80
C PRO A 88 -3.77 10.77 14.85
N TYR A 89 -3.41 10.09 13.77
CA TYR A 89 -3.34 8.65 13.73
C TYR A 89 -2.06 8.11 14.39
N PRO A 90 -2.10 6.90 14.96
CA PRO A 90 -0.89 6.17 15.33
C PRO A 90 0.07 6.07 14.15
N LEU A 91 1.37 6.03 14.45
CA LEU A 91 2.43 5.98 13.45
C LEU A 91 2.23 4.85 12.43
N GLU A 92 1.87 3.66 12.90
CA GLU A 92 1.66 2.48 12.04
C GLU A 92 0.57 2.70 10.98
N LYS A 93 -0.52 3.42 11.33
CA LYS A 93 -1.57 3.77 10.36
C LYS A 93 -1.12 4.81 9.34
N ARG A 94 -0.25 5.74 9.73
CA ARG A 94 0.35 6.68 8.78
C ARG A 94 1.30 5.96 7.82
N LYS A 95 2.11 5.02 8.33
CA LYS A 95 2.97 4.17 7.49
C LYS A 95 2.16 3.34 6.50
N GLU A 96 1.03 2.74 6.92
CA GLU A 96 0.13 2.02 6.00
C GLU A 96 -0.36 2.91 4.83
N ILE A 97 -0.72 4.16 5.11
CA ILE A 97 -1.11 5.13 4.07
C ILE A 97 0.08 5.48 3.17
N LEU A 98 1.23 5.78 3.77
CA LEU A 98 2.45 6.12 3.04
C LEU A 98 2.91 4.97 2.15
N ASP A 99 2.91 3.74 2.64
CA ASP A 99 3.23 2.55 1.84
C ASP A 99 2.34 2.47 0.61
N ILE A 100 1.04 2.68 0.72
CA ILE A 100 0.16 2.60 -0.45
C ILE A 100 0.46 3.72 -1.46
N TYR A 101 0.54 4.97 -1.00
CA TYR A 101 0.51 6.12 -1.91
C TYR A 101 1.88 6.65 -2.30
N PHE A 102 2.92 6.47 -1.49
CA PHE A 102 4.30 6.77 -1.89
C PHE A 102 4.70 5.96 -3.11
N TYR A 103 4.48 4.64 -3.05
CA TYR A 103 4.78 3.77 -4.18
C TYR A 103 3.87 4.04 -5.37
N HIS A 104 2.59 4.37 -5.17
CA HIS A 104 1.73 4.82 -6.27
C HIS A 104 2.37 5.93 -7.13
N PHE A 105 2.98 6.94 -6.49
CA PHE A 105 3.66 8.03 -7.19
C PHE A 105 5.05 7.65 -7.69
N ILE A 106 5.82 6.88 -6.93
CA ILE A 106 7.16 6.42 -7.33
C ILE A 106 7.12 5.61 -8.63
N PHE A 107 6.17 4.67 -8.75
CA PHE A 107 6.03 3.84 -9.95
C PHE A 107 5.57 4.64 -11.19
N ARG A 108 4.98 5.82 -10.98
CA ARG A 108 4.62 6.77 -12.05
C ARG A 108 5.71 7.79 -12.34
N GLU A 109 6.82 7.72 -11.61
CA GLU A 109 7.93 8.67 -11.68
C GLU A 109 7.49 10.13 -11.43
N ASP A 110 6.44 10.34 -10.63
CA ASP A 110 5.98 11.68 -10.24
C ASP A 110 6.93 12.26 -9.18
N LYS A 111 8.02 12.89 -9.66
CA LYS A 111 9.08 13.43 -8.81
C LYS A 111 8.56 14.38 -7.72
N GLU A 112 7.60 15.24 -8.06
CA GLU A 112 7.06 16.22 -7.11
C GLU A 112 6.34 15.53 -5.95
N TRP A 113 5.44 14.60 -6.25
CA TRP A 113 4.65 13.92 -5.22
C TRP A 113 5.42 12.83 -4.48
N SER A 114 6.31 12.12 -5.16
CA SER A 114 7.25 11.21 -4.52
C SER A 114 8.11 11.95 -3.49
N PHE A 115 8.62 13.14 -3.82
CA PHE A 115 9.41 13.93 -2.87
C PHE A 115 8.56 14.42 -1.68
N LYS A 116 7.36 14.94 -1.91
CA LYS A 116 6.45 15.37 -0.83
C LYS A 116 6.13 14.24 0.16
N LEU A 117 5.85 13.04 -0.35
CA LEU A 117 5.57 11.90 0.51
C LEU A 117 6.82 11.34 1.17
N LEU A 118 7.99 11.46 0.54
CA LEU A 118 9.27 11.13 1.18
C LEU A 118 9.55 12.02 2.39
N GLU A 119 9.22 13.32 2.32
CA GLU A 119 9.30 14.21 3.50
C GLU A 119 8.40 13.72 4.63
N LYS A 120 7.16 13.29 4.33
CA LYS A 120 6.26 12.67 5.32
C LYS A 120 6.80 11.35 5.89
N ILE A 121 7.54 10.58 5.09
CA ILE A 121 8.25 9.39 5.56
C ILE A 121 9.39 9.77 6.51
N ARG A 122 10.16 10.82 6.20
CA ARG A 122 11.25 11.33 7.07
C ARG A 122 10.73 11.82 8.43
N GLU A 123 9.55 12.42 8.46
CA GLU A 123 8.86 12.85 9.70
C GLU A 123 8.55 11.67 10.65
N THR A 124 8.54 10.42 10.17
CA THR A 124 8.29 9.24 11.02
C THR A 124 9.39 8.98 12.04
N ASN A 125 10.61 9.48 11.79
CA ASN A 125 11.82 9.20 12.57
C ASN A 125 12.12 7.69 12.75
N ASP A 126 11.55 6.83 11.91
CA ASP A 126 11.87 5.41 11.87
C ASP A 126 12.99 5.18 10.86
N ARG A 127 14.21 5.00 11.38
CA ARG A 127 15.42 4.92 10.55
C ARG A 127 15.35 3.80 9.51
N GLN A 128 14.83 2.63 9.87
CA GLN A 128 14.75 1.51 8.92
C GLN A 128 13.73 1.82 7.83
N TYR A 129 12.56 2.35 8.24
CA TYR A 129 11.50 2.76 7.32
C TYR A 129 11.97 3.85 6.35
N ILE A 130 12.69 4.85 6.84
CA ILE A 130 13.24 5.94 6.03
C ILE A 130 14.24 5.38 5.02
N THR A 131 15.19 4.55 5.47
CA THR A 131 16.29 4.05 4.64
C THR A 131 15.80 3.38 3.35
N TYR A 132 14.89 2.40 3.44
CA TYR A 132 14.49 1.66 2.25
C TYR A 132 13.57 2.48 1.32
N ASN A 133 12.83 3.46 1.86
CA ASN A 133 12.01 4.36 1.05
C ASN A 133 12.87 5.44 0.36
N GLU A 134 13.95 5.91 0.98
CA GLU A 134 14.94 6.78 0.35
C GLU A 134 15.67 6.03 -0.77
N GLU A 135 16.15 4.80 -0.52
CA GLU A 135 16.75 3.95 -1.54
C GLU A 135 15.80 3.75 -2.74
N ALA A 136 14.50 3.49 -2.49
CA ALA A 136 13.49 3.40 -3.54
C ALA A 136 13.33 4.70 -4.34
N TYR A 137 13.31 5.85 -3.69
CA TYR A 137 13.25 7.16 -4.35
C TYR A 137 14.50 7.39 -5.21
N GLU A 138 15.69 7.13 -4.69
CA GLU A 138 16.95 7.33 -5.40
C GLU A 138 17.05 6.46 -6.66
N VAL A 139 16.61 5.21 -6.59
CA VAL A 139 16.60 4.30 -7.76
C VAL A 139 15.52 4.72 -8.76
N MET A 140 14.28 4.95 -8.32
CA MET A 140 13.15 5.14 -9.24
C MET A 140 13.08 6.53 -9.83
N ILE A 141 13.38 7.57 -9.06
CA ILE A 141 13.25 8.97 -9.47
C ILE A 141 14.59 9.53 -9.94
N GLU A 142 15.65 9.34 -9.15
CA GLU A 142 16.99 9.87 -9.48
C GLU A 142 17.81 8.93 -10.37
N LYS A 143 17.28 7.74 -10.70
CA LYS A 143 17.89 6.74 -11.58
C LYS A 143 19.29 6.30 -11.12
N LYS A 144 19.53 6.32 -9.82
CA LYS A 144 20.79 5.86 -9.24
C LYS A 144 20.97 4.35 -9.42
N THR A 145 22.21 3.96 -9.71
CA THR A 145 22.62 2.55 -9.86
C THR A 145 23.80 2.18 -8.94
N ASP A 146 24.35 3.16 -8.22
CA ASP A 146 25.47 3.01 -7.30
C ASP A 146 25.08 2.40 -5.94
N LEU A 147 23.78 2.19 -5.71
CA LEU A 147 23.26 1.52 -4.51
C LEU A 147 23.27 0.00 -4.64
N LEU A 148 23.46 -0.55 -5.85
CA LEU A 148 23.25 -1.95 -6.19
C LEU A 148 23.90 -2.91 -5.19
N GLU A 149 25.22 -2.81 -5.02
CA GLU A 149 25.99 -3.69 -4.11
C GLU A 149 25.51 -3.57 -2.66
N SER A 150 25.31 -2.33 -2.19
CA SER A 150 24.89 -2.07 -0.81
C SER A 150 23.48 -2.58 -0.50
N MET A 151 22.58 -2.57 -1.48
CA MET A 151 21.23 -3.10 -1.34
C MET A 151 21.22 -4.63 -1.39
N ILE A 152 22.03 -5.25 -2.25
CA ILE A 152 22.23 -6.71 -2.27
C ILE A 152 22.78 -7.19 -0.92
N GLU A 153 23.85 -6.57 -0.43
CA GLU A 153 24.40 -6.88 0.90
C GLU A 153 23.35 -6.69 2.01
N GLY A 154 22.54 -5.62 1.92
CA GLY A 154 21.44 -5.39 2.85
C GLY A 154 20.38 -6.51 2.83
N ILE A 155 20.04 -7.03 1.66
CA ILE A 155 19.12 -8.17 1.50
C ILE A 155 19.70 -9.43 2.12
N GLU A 156 20.96 -9.76 1.80
CA GLU A 156 21.66 -10.95 2.31
C GLU A 156 21.80 -10.92 3.84
N ASN A 157 22.09 -9.75 4.40
CA ASN A 157 22.22 -9.54 5.84
C ASN A 157 20.88 -9.32 6.56
N LYS A 158 19.75 -9.52 5.88
CA LYS A 158 18.38 -9.39 6.45
C LYS A 158 18.13 -8.00 7.08
N LYS A 159 18.71 -6.95 6.50
CA LYS A 159 18.47 -5.54 6.86
C LYS A 159 17.01 -5.14 6.64
N TYR A 160 16.33 -5.78 5.69
CA TYR A 160 14.95 -5.49 5.31
C TYR A 160 13.99 -6.59 5.78
N GLY A 161 12.74 -6.23 6.07
CA GLY A 161 11.68 -7.15 6.43
C GLY A 161 10.32 -6.74 5.87
N GLY A 162 9.40 -7.69 5.76
CA GLY A 162 8.04 -7.44 5.26
C GLY A 162 8.03 -6.79 3.86
N LEU A 163 7.22 -5.74 3.70
CA LEU A 163 7.13 -4.97 2.46
C LEU A 163 8.50 -4.42 2.02
N GLY A 164 9.31 -3.91 2.95
CA GLY A 164 10.61 -3.31 2.64
C GLY A 164 11.59 -4.29 1.97
N LEU A 165 11.51 -5.59 2.30
CA LEU A 165 12.32 -6.61 1.60
C LEU A 165 11.90 -6.74 0.14
N GLY A 166 10.59 -6.85 -0.12
CA GLY A 166 10.08 -6.95 -1.49
C GLY A 166 10.45 -5.72 -2.32
N ILE A 167 10.35 -4.53 -1.73
CA ILE A 167 10.78 -3.29 -2.39
C ILE A 167 12.28 -3.30 -2.65
N ALA A 168 13.13 -3.64 -1.68
CA ALA A 168 14.58 -3.67 -1.88
C ALA A 168 14.98 -4.61 -3.02
N VAL A 169 14.40 -5.82 -3.07
CA VAL A 169 14.63 -6.79 -4.15
C VAL A 169 14.18 -6.22 -5.50
N PHE A 170 13.02 -5.55 -5.54
CA PHE A 170 12.53 -4.87 -6.74
C PHE A 170 13.50 -3.76 -7.21
N MET A 171 14.00 -2.94 -6.28
CA MET A 171 14.92 -1.84 -6.59
C MET A 171 16.27 -2.34 -7.10
N VAL A 172 16.76 -3.48 -6.61
CA VAL A 172 17.93 -4.14 -7.21
C VAL A 172 17.67 -4.53 -8.67
N GLY A 173 16.50 -5.10 -8.97
CA GLY A 173 16.08 -5.38 -10.35
C GLY A 173 16.02 -4.13 -11.24
N MET A 174 15.53 -3.01 -10.70
CA MET A 174 15.51 -1.73 -11.41
C MET A 174 16.92 -1.21 -11.71
N GLN A 175 17.85 -1.32 -10.77
CA GLN A 175 19.23 -0.89 -10.98
C GLN A 175 19.92 -1.72 -12.07
N TYR A 176 19.76 -3.05 -12.06
CA TYR A 176 20.23 -3.90 -13.16
C TYR A 176 19.60 -3.51 -14.50
N LYS A 177 18.29 -3.22 -14.52
CA LYS A 177 17.60 -2.75 -15.73
C LYS A 177 18.19 -1.44 -16.25
N LEU A 178 18.49 -0.48 -15.38
CA LEU A 178 19.13 0.79 -15.74
C LEU A 178 20.56 0.59 -16.27
N LEU A 179 21.27 -0.42 -15.75
CA LEU A 179 22.59 -0.85 -16.24
C LEU A 179 22.51 -1.73 -17.50
N ASN A 180 21.31 -1.96 -18.06
CA ASN A 180 21.04 -2.81 -19.21
C ASN A 180 21.43 -4.30 -19.01
N ASP A 181 21.54 -4.75 -17.76
CA ASP A 181 21.70 -6.15 -17.39
C ASP A 181 20.32 -6.79 -17.23
N LYS A 182 19.74 -7.19 -18.37
CA LYS A 182 18.37 -7.68 -18.45
C LYS A 182 18.15 -9.02 -17.74
N GLU A 183 19.17 -9.87 -17.69
CA GLU A 183 19.07 -11.19 -17.07
C GLU A 183 18.96 -11.09 -15.55
N ASN A 184 19.85 -10.30 -14.93
CA ASN A 184 19.76 -10.04 -13.50
C ASN A 184 18.52 -9.21 -13.17
N ALA A 185 18.17 -8.21 -13.97
CA ALA A 185 16.94 -7.45 -13.78
C ALA A 185 15.69 -8.36 -13.72
N ARG A 186 15.52 -9.24 -14.71
CA ARG A 186 14.39 -10.19 -14.76
C ARG A 186 14.38 -11.10 -13.55
N THR A 187 15.54 -11.62 -13.15
CA THR A 187 15.68 -12.50 -11.98
C THR A 187 15.23 -11.81 -10.70
N TYR A 188 15.68 -10.58 -10.47
CA TYR A 188 15.31 -9.83 -9.26
C TYR A 188 13.84 -9.41 -9.25
N PHE A 189 13.27 -8.98 -10.39
CA PHE A 189 11.83 -8.74 -10.47
C PHE A 189 11.01 -9.99 -10.16
N TYR A 190 11.39 -11.13 -10.73
CA TYR A 190 10.75 -12.41 -10.46
C TYR A 190 10.84 -12.80 -8.98
N ASN A 191 12.03 -12.68 -8.38
CA ASN A 191 12.22 -12.97 -6.96
C ASN A 191 11.36 -12.06 -6.06
N SER A 192 11.18 -10.80 -6.43
CA SER A 192 10.34 -9.86 -5.68
C SER A 192 8.86 -10.28 -5.64
N LEU A 193 8.37 -11.04 -6.63
CA LEU A 193 6.98 -11.52 -6.67
C LEU A 193 6.63 -12.34 -5.43
N SER A 194 7.58 -13.14 -4.92
CA SER A 194 7.40 -13.97 -3.71
C SER A 194 7.19 -13.15 -2.43
N CYS A 195 7.64 -11.88 -2.43
CA CYS A 195 7.50 -10.97 -1.29
C CYS A 195 6.16 -10.24 -1.29
N PHE A 196 5.44 -10.23 -2.41
CA PHE A 196 4.22 -9.45 -2.58
C PHE A 196 2.97 -10.33 -2.62
N HIS A 197 1.87 -9.81 -2.06
CA HIS A 197 0.58 -10.48 -2.23
C HIS A 197 0.12 -10.42 -3.69
N LYS A 198 -0.37 -11.52 -4.27
CA LYS A 198 -0.74 -11.65 -5.70
C LYS A 198 -1.74 -10.58 -6.21
N LYS A 199 -2.58 -10.04 -5.33
CA LYS A 199 -3.55 -8.97 -5.65
C LYS A 199 -3.05 -7.55 -5.37
N SER A 200 -1.79 -7.39 -4.96
CA SER A 200 -1.21 -6.08 -4.68
C SER A 200 -0.75 -5.39 -5.96
N PHE A 201 -0.70 -4.07 -5.90
CA PHE A 201 -0.14 -3.25 -6.97
C PHE A 201 1.33 -3.62 -7.26
N TYR A 202 2.14 -3.84 -6.21
CA TYR A 202 3.55 -4.22 -6.33
C TYR A 202 3.77 -5.50 -7.13
N TYR A 203 2.94 -6.52 -6.87
CA TYR A 203 3.00 -7.78 -7.61
C TYR A 203 2.72 -7.56 -9.10
N ALA A 204 1.71 -6.75 -9.43
CA ALA A 204 1.37 -6.44 -10.81
C ALA A 204 2.50 -5.70 -11.53
N GLU A 205 3.12 -4.70 -10.89
CA GLU A 205 4.26 -3.96 -11.44
C GLU A 205 5.48 -4.86 -11.65
N ALA A 206 5.88 -5.65 -10.64
CA ALA A 206 6.98 -6.59 -10.75
C ALA A 206 6.77 -7.62 -11.88
N LYS A 207 5.55 -8.16 -11.98
CA LYS A 207 5.18 -9.12 -13.02
C LYS A 207 5.28 -8.48 -14.41
N ALA A 208 4.81 -7.24 -14.57
CA ALA A 208 4.89 -6.54 -15.85
C ALA A 208 6.35 -6.38 -16.32
N TYR A 209 7.28 -6.07 -15.41
CA TYR A 209 8.71 -6.03 -15.76
C TYR A 209 9.28 -7.40 -16.12
N VAL A 210 8.88 -8.47 -15.43
CA VAL A 210 9.29 -9.85 -15.79
C VAL A 210 8.82 -10.21 -17.19
N ASP A 211 7.54 -9.95 -17.48
CA ASP A 211 6.93 -10.27 -18.77
C ASP A 211 7.60 -9.47 -19.90
N GLN A 212 7.77 -8.15 -19.70
CA GLN A 212 8.46 -7.28 -20.64
C GLN A 212 9.88 -7.77 -20.94
N LEU A 213 10.68 -8.11 -19.93
CA LEU A 213 12.05 -8.56 -20.12
C LEU A 213 12.12 -9.95 -20.76
N THR A 214 11.16 -10.83 -20.46
CA THR A 214 11.01 -12.13 -21.12
C THR A 214 10.83 -11.95 -22.62
N GLU A 215 9.91 -11.07 -23.02
CA GLU A 215 9.64 -10.74 -24.42
C GLU A 215 10.86 -10.09 -25.10
N GLU A 216 11.47 -9.09 -24.48
CA GLU A 216 12.63 -8.38 -25.03
C GLU A 216 13.86 -9.27 -25.22
N MET A 217 14.04 -10.28 -24.36
CA MET A 217 15.16 -11.22 -24.42
C MET A 217 14.84 -12.45 -25.29
N ASN A 218 13.58 -12.64 -25.71
CA ASN A 218 13.10 -13.83 -26.41
C ASN A 218 13.48 -15.14 -25.69
N VAL A 219 13.21 -15.20 -24.39
CA VAL A 219 13.45 -16.38 -23.55
C VAL A 219 12.15 -17.05 -23.12
N GLU A 220 12.24 -18.23 -22.50
CA GLU A 220 11.09 -18.92 -21.94
C GLU A 220 10.44 -18.12 -20.79
N ALA A 221 9.11 -18.13 -20.76
CA ALA A 221 8.35 -17.49 -19.70
C ALA A 221 8.55 -18.20 -18.36
N LEU A 222 8.70 -17.40 -17.30
CA LEU A 222 8.76 -17.91 -15.93
C LEU A 222 7.36 -18.25 -15.42
N ASP A 223 7.22 -19.32 -14.65
CA ASP A 223 5.96 -19.76 -14.04
C ASP A 223 5.72 -19.07 -12.68
N TYR A 224 4.51 -18.54 -12.45
CA TYR A 224 4.17 -17.79 -11.22
C TYR A 224 2.68 -17.85 -10.81
#